data_AF-A0A920P5L0-F1
#
_entry.id   AF-A0A920P5L0-F1
#
_cell.length_a   1.000
_cell.length_b   1.000
_cell.length_c   1.000
_cell.angle_alpha   90.00
_cell.angle_beta   90.00
_cell.angle_gamma   90.00
#
_symmetry.space_group_name_H-M   'P 1'
#
loop_
_entity.id
_entity.type
_entity.pdbx_description
1 polymer ?
#
loop_
_entity_poly.entity_id
_entity_poly.type
_entity_poly.pdbx_seq_one_letter_code
_entity_poly.pdbx_strand_id
1 'polypeptide(L)'
;MIASYDGDTGSWTGELEVDVGTETAHMDVRFVDHDGDEVTLDSDMYLKVDVEDESIAEFEQDTPGEFGGHLHGVSVGETDVVFSLMHGTVGSGHADFVTAAVHAHVEG
;
A
#
# COMPACT_ATOMS: atom_id res chain seq x y z
N MET A 1 -11.74 -7.37 6.07
CA MET A 1 -11.50 -8.17 4.85
C MET A 1 -10.08 -7.86 4.42
N ILE A 2 -9.32 -8.79 3.82
CA ILE A 2 -8.00 -8.45 3.26
C ILE A 2 -8.26 -7.84 1.88
N ALA A 3 -7.91 -6.57 1.67
CA ALA A 3 -7.99 -5.96 0.35
C ALA A 3 -6.99 -6.66 -0.59
N SER A 4 -7.40 -6.94 -1.82
CA SER A 4 -6.54 -7.56 -2.84
C SER A 4 -6.74 -6.86 -4.17
N TYR A 5 -5.64 -6.71 -4.91
CA TYR A 5 -5.64 -6.09 -6.23
C TYR A 5 -5.53 -7.16 -7.32
N ASP A 6 -6.41 -7.10 -8.31
CA ASP A 6 -6.34 -7.91 -9.52
C ASP A 6 -5.64 -7.10 -10.62
N GLY A 7 -4.47 -7.57 -11.05
CA GLY A 7 -3.65 -6.91 -12.07
C GLY A 7 -4.20 -7.00 -13.50
N ASP A 8 -5.10 -7.95 -13.78
CA ASP A 8 -5.72 -8.12 -15.10
C ASP A 8 -6.93 -7.17 -15.25
N THR A 9 -7.74 -7.03 -14.20
CA THR A 9 -8.91 -6.14 -14.21
C THR A 9 -8.59 -4.72 -13.75
N GLY A 10 -7.50 -4.54 -13.02
CA GLY A 10 -7.11 -3.26 -12.42
C GLY A 10 -8.01 -2.84 -11.26
N SER A 11 -8.55 -3.81 -10.50
CA SER A 11 -9.55 -3.53 -9.45
C SER A 11 -9.17 -4.09 -8.09
N TRP A 12 -9.52 -3.34 -7.05
CA TRP A 12 -9.45 -3.78 -5.66
C TRP A 12 -10.73 -4.50 -5.22
N THR A 13 -10.59 -5.49 -4.34
CA THR A 13 -11.72 -6.19 -3.70
C THR A 13 -12.25 -5.51 -2.43
N GLY A 14 -11.60 -4.43 -1.98
CA GLY A 14 -11.96 -3.69 -0.77
C GLY A 14 -11.23 -2.36 -0.66
N GLU A 15 -11.31 -1.77 0.52
CA GLU A 15 -10.79 -0.45 0.87
C GLU A 15 -9.91 -0.55 2.12
N LEU A 16 -9.20 0.52 2.47
CA LEU A 16 -8.48 0.66 3.72
C LEU A 16 -9.31 1.51 4.70
N GLU A 17 -9.38 1.09 5.96
CA GLU A 17 -10.19 1.75 6.99
C GLU A 17 -9.36 1.94 8.26
N VAL A 18 -9.46 3.12 8.87
CA VAL A 18 -8.80 3.43 10.15
C VAL A 18 -9.59 4.50 10.91
N ASP A 19 -9.59 4.45 12.24
CA ASP A 19 -10.17 5.52 13.07
C ASP A 19 -9.19 6.71 13.16
N VAL A 20 -9.71 7.92 13.18
CA VAL A 20 -8.92 9.14 13.36
C VAL A 20 -8.09 9.11 14.64
N GLY A 21 -6.81 9.43 14.53
CA GLY A 21 -5.83 9.40 15.62
C GLY A 21 -5.36 8.00 16.02
N THR A 22 -5.65 6.98 15.20
CA THR A 22 -5.21 5.59 15.42
C THR A 22 -4.44 5.04 14.23
N GLU A 23 -3.87 3.85 14.42
CA GLU A 23 -3.21 3.08 13.38
C GLU A 23 -3.88 1.72 13.22
N THR A 24 -3.86 1.20 12.00
CA THR A 24 -4.14 -0.21 11.78
C THR A 24 -3.09 -1.09 12.47
N ALA A 25 -3.42 -2.36 12.67
CA ALA A 25 -2.38 -3.35 12.85
C ALA A 25 -1.41 -3.35 11.66
N HIS A 26 -0.19 -3.84 11.85
CA HIS A 26 0.78 -3.97 10.76
C HIS A 26 0.19 -4.84 9.64
N MET A 27 0.26 -4.33 8.42
CA MET A 27 -0.23 -5.00 7.20
C MET A 27 0.97 -5.47 6.38
N ASP A 28 1.02 -6.77 6.06
CA ASP A 28 1.96 -7.29 5.08
C ASP A 28 1.43 -7.06 3.66
N VAL A 29 2.30 -6.60 2.75
CA VAL A 29 2.00 -6.48 1.32
C VAL A 29 2.74 -7.57 0.57
N ARG A 30 2.02 -8.38 -0.20
CA ARG A 30 2.60 -9.47 -1.00
C ARG A 30 2.19 -9.32 -2.45
N PHE A 31 3.14 -9.58 -3.35
CA PHE A 31 2.89 -9.67 -4.77
C PHE A 31 2.78 -11.14 -5.15
N VAL A 32 1.69 -11.49 -5.83
CA VAL A 32 1.43 -12.85 -6.31
C VAL A 32 1.34 -12.84 -7.83
N ASP A 33 1.75 -13.93 -8.46
CA ASP A 33 1.60 -14.11 -9.90
C ASP A 33 0.18 -14.56 -10.29
N HIS A 34 -0.02 -14.83 -11.58
CA HIS A 34 -1.33 -15.23 -12.11
C HIS A 34 -1.84 -16.59 -11.58
N ASP A 35 -0.94 -17.43 -11.03
CA ASP A 35 -1.28 -18.71 -10.43
C ASP A 35 -1.58 -18.57 -8.92
N GLY A 36 -1.40 -17.35 -8.37
CA GLY A 36 -1.57 -17.04 -6.96
C GLY A 36 -0.35 -17.38 -6.11
N ASP A 37 0.78 -17.73 -6.74
CA ASP A 37 2.03 -18.01 -6.05
C ASP A 37 2.77 -16.69 -5.74
N GLU A 38 3.38 -16.61 -4.56
CA GLU A 38 4.12 -15.43 -4.14
C GLU A 38 5.36 -15.23 -5.04
N VAL A 39 5.51 -14.02 -5.57
CA VAL A 39 6.64 -13.65 -6.41
C VAL A 39 7.91 -13.65 -5.54
N THR A 40 8.99 -14.27 -6.03
CA THR A 40 10.29 -14.18 -5.38
C THR A 40 10.88 -12.80 -5.60
N LEU A 41 11.08 -12.05 -4.52
CA LEU A 41 11.62 -10.69 -4.55
C LEU A 41 13.15 -10.70 -4.42
N ASP A 42 13.82 -9.93 -5.26
CA ASP A 42 15.27 -9.72 -5.18
C ASP A 42 15.63 -8.68 -4.11
N SER A 43 16.90 -8.66 -3.69
CA SER A 43 17.36 -7.81 -2.57
C SER A 43 17.31 -6.30 -2.81
N ASP A 44 17.13 -5.89 -4.06
CA ASP A 44 16.98 -4.50 -4.50
C ASP A 44 15.54 -4.14 -4.87
N MET A 45 14.57 -5.03 -4.58
CA MET A 45 13.16 -4.72 -4.65
C MET A 45 12.66 -4.12 -3.34
N TYR A 46 11.74 -3.18 -3.44
CA TYR A 46 11.14 -2.52 -2.27
C TYR A 46 9.71 -2.06 -2.56
N LEU A 47 8.92 -1.86 -1.51
CA LEU A 47 7.58 -1.29 -1.62
C LEU A 47 7.64 0.23 -1.53
N LYS A 48 7.03 0.92 -2.49
CA LYS A 48 6.68 2.33 -2.35
C LYS A 48 5.16 2.46 -2.17
N VAL A 49 4.76 3.27 -1.22
CA VAL A 49 3.36 3.64 -0.99
C VAL A 49 3.25 5.15 -1.14
N ASP A 50 2.33 5.60 -1.99
CA ASP A 50 2.00 7.01 -2.17
C ASP A 50 0.56 7.22 -1.68
N VAL A 51 0.36 8.17 -0.77
CA VAL A 51 -0.96 8.64 -0.35
C VAL A 51 -1.22 10.01 -0.97
N GLU A 52 -2.37 10.18 -1.62
CA GLU A 52 -2.67 11.41 -2.37
C GLU A 52 -2.79 12.64 -1.45
N ASP A 53 -3.47 12.50 -0.31
CA ASP A 53 -3.64 13.54 0.69
C ASP A 53 -3.25 13.03 2.08
N GLU A 54 -1.97 13.24 2.41
CA GLU A 54 -1.40 12.88 3.73
C GLU A 54 -2.01 13.67 4.89
N SER A 55 -2.79 14.74 4.64
CA SER A 55 -3.52 15.41 5.72
C SER A 55 -4.76 14.62 6.21
N ILE A 56 -5.15 13.57 5.46
CA ILE A 56 -6.26 12.67 5.79
C ILE A 56 -5.72 11.37 6.38
N ALA A 57 -4.79 10.69 5.70
CA ALA A 57 -4.16 9.47 6.17
C ALA A 57 -2.69 9.38 5.75
N GLU A 58 -1.86 8.72 6.55
CA GLU A 58 -0.45 8.46 6.24
C GLU A 58 -0.21 6.95 6.22
N PHE A 59 0.65 6.47 5.32
CA PHE A 59 1.10 5.07 5.34
C PHE A 59 2.52 5.00 5.88
N GLU A 60 2.68 4.45 7.08
CA GLU A 60 3.94 4.38 7.81
C GLU A 60 4.60 3.01 7.64
N GLN A 61 5.76 2.96 7.01
CA GLN A 61 6.61 1.76 6.96
C GLN A 61 7.58 1.77 8.15
N ASP A 62 7.68 0.66 8.88
CA ASP A 62 8.63 0.52 10.00
C ASP A 62 10.09 0.72 9.53
N THR A 63 10.42 0.19 8.35
CA THR A 63 11.65 0.48 7.61
C THR A 63 11.32 1.01 6.21
N PRO A 64 11.96 2.09 5.72
CA PRO A 64 11.73 2.59 4.37
C PRO A 64 11.91 1.49 3.31
N GLY A 65 10.88 1.27 2.49
CA GLY A 65 10.88 0.24 1.45
C GLY A 65 10.43 -1.15 1.89
N GLU A 66 10.10 -1.35 3.17
CA GLU A 66 9.58 -2.61 3.68
C GLU A 66 8.24 -3.00 3.04
N PHE A 67 8.03 -4.30 2.81
CA PHE A 67 6.80 -4.83 2.22
C PHE A 67 5.65 -4.91 3.23
N GLY A 68 5.39 -3.80 3.92
CA GLY A 68 4.36 -3.68 4.93
C GLY A 68 4.44 -2.38 5.71
N GLY A 69 3.45 -2.15 6.57
CA GLY A 69 3.36 -0.96 7.39
C GLY A 69 1.98 -0.77 8.03
N HIS A 70 1.72 0.47 8.44
CA HIS A 70 0.50 0.89 9.14
C HIS A 70 -0.18 2.01 8.36
N LEU A 71 -1.51 1.98 8.29
CA LEU A 71 -2.26 3.17 7.90
C LEU A 71 -2.58 3.95 9.18
N HIS A 72 -2.13 5.21 9.25
CA HIS A 72 -2.41 6.15 10.32
C HIS A 72 -3.51 7.12 9.88
N GLY A 73 -4.59 7.23 10.66
CA GLY A 73 -5.68 8.17 10.38
C GLY A 73 -5.37 9.57 10.94
N VAL A 74 -5.15 10.57 10.08
CA VAL A 74 -4.81 11.94 10.50
C VAL A 74 -6.06 12.78 10.73
N SER A 75 -7.00 12.78 9.77
CA SER A 75 -8.26 13.52 9.87
C SER A 75 -9.39 12.80 9.14
N VAL A 76 -10.63 12.98 9.64
CA VAL A 76 -11.82 12.34 9.05
C VAL A 76 -11.99 12.76 7.59
N GLY A 77 -12.09 11.78 6.70
CA GLY A 77 -12.17 12.01 5.26
C GLY A 77 -11.78 10.76 4.46
N GLU A 78 -11.64 10.95 3.15
CA GLU A 78 -11.25 9.90 2.21
C GLU A 78 -10.04 10.37 1.39
N THR A 79 -9.09 9.47 1.14
CA THR A 79 -7.95 9.68 0.24
C THR A 79 -7.65 8.41 -0.54
N ASP A 80 -6.72 8.51 -1.49
CA ASP A 80 -6.32 7.41 -2.36
C ASP A 80 -4.89 6.97 -2.05
N VAL A 81 -4.68 5.65 -2.03
CA VAL A 81 -3.39 5.02 -1.77
C VAL A 81 -2.97 4.18 -2.97
N VAL A 82 -1.74 4.37 -3.45
CA VAL A 82 -1.15 3.61 -4.54
C VAL A 82 0.06 2.82 -4.04
N PHE A 83 0.06 1.52 -4.32
CA PHE A 83 1.17 0.63 -4.00
C PHE A 83 1.99 0.37 -5.28
N SER A 84 3.32 0.47 -5.17
CA SER A 84 4.23 0.19 -6.27
C SER A 84 5.31 -0.80 -5.86
N LEU A 85 5.50 -1.85 -6.67
CA LEU A 85 6.69 -2.69 -6.59
C LEU A 85 7.81 -1.96 -7.31
N MET A 86 8.82 -1.56 -6.54
CA MET A 86 9.96 -0.80 -7.02
C MET A 86 11.20 -1.68 -7.13
N HIS A 87 12.10 -1.28 -8.03
CA HIS A 87 13.40 -1.89 -8.25
C HIS A 87 14.51 -0.81 -8.21
N GLY A 88 15.51 -1.06 -7.38
CA GLY A 88 16.74 -0.29 -7.27
C GLY A 88 17.02 0.14 -5.84
N THR A 89 17.50 1.36 -5.65
CA THR A 89 17.73 1.91 -4.30
C THR A 89 16.51 2.69 -3.84
N VAL A 90 16.09 2.49 -2.59
CA VAL A 90 14.99 3.24 -1.97
C VAL A 90 15.20 4.74 -2.17
N GLY A 91 14.19 5.41 -2.73
CA GLY A 91 14.20 6.84 -3.05
C GLY A 91 14.78 7.23 -4.42
N SER A 92 15.39 6.30 -5.17
CA SER A 92 15.92 6.57 -6.52
C SER A 92 15.66 5.48 -7.57
N GLY A 93 15.00 4.39 -7.18
CA GLY A 93 14.59 3.30 -8.07
C GLY A 93 13.46 3.68 -9.04
N HIS A 94 12.97 2.66 -9.76
CA HIS A 94 11.85 2.77 -10.70
C HIS A 94 10.78 1.73 -10.39
N ALA A 95 9.54 1.99 -10.80
CA ALA A 95 8.43 1.06 -10.60
C ALA A 95 8.44 -0.01 -11.69
N ASP A 96 8.42 -1.27 -11.27
CA ASP A 96 8.18 -2.42 -12.15
C ASP A 96 6.68 -2.71 -12.25
N PHE A 97 5.91 -2.38 -11.21
CA PHE A 97 4.46 -2.52 -11.17
C PHE A 97 3.82 -1.44 -10.28
N VAL A 98 2.63 -0.99 -10.67
CA VAL A 98 1.86 0.04 -9.96
C VAL A 98 0.40 -0.39 -9.93
N THR A 99 -0.23 -0.37 -8.76
CA THR A 99 -1.66 -0.65 -8.64
C THR A 99 -2.50 0.54 -9.10
N ALA A 100 -3.78 0.31 -9.41
CA ALA A 100 -4.76 1.39 -9.28
C ALA A 100 -4.83 1.87 -7.82
N ALA A 101 -5.36 3.06 -7.60
CA ALA A 101 -5.61 3.56 -6.25
C ALA A 101 -6.61 2.65 -5.52
N VAL A 102 -6.33 2.37 -4.24
CA VAL A 102 -7.32 1.88 -3.27
C VAL A 102 -7.80 3.06 -2.43
N HIS A 103 -9.09 3.13 -2.17
CA HIS A 103 -9.63 4.14 -1.27
C HIS A 103 -9.22 3.84 0.17
N ALA A 104 -8.82 4.89 0.88
CA ALA A 104 -8.61 4.89 2.32
C ALA A 104 -9.63 5.82 2.97
N HIS A 105 -10.41 5.29 3.91
CA HIS A 105 -11.42 6.01 4.67
C HIS A 105 -10.98 6.15 6.13
N VAL A 106 -11.01 7.38 6.63
CA VAL A 106 -10.71 7.71 8.03
C VAL A 106 -12.01 8.11 8.73
N GLU A 107 -12.41 7.29 9.70
CA GLU A 107 -13.67 7.41 10.44
C GLU A 107 -13.47 8.04 11.84
N GLY A 108 -14.56 8.40 12.53
CA GLY A 108 -14.51 9.03 13.86
C GLY A 108 -15.79 8.93 14.70
#